data_AF-A0A1V6Z6H2-F1
#
_entry.id   AF-A0A1V6Z6H2-F1
#
_cell.length_a   1.000
_cell.length_b   1.000
_cell.length_c   1.000
_cell.angle_alpha   90.00
_cell.angle_beta   90.00
_cell.angle_gamma   90.00
#
_symmetry.space_group_name_H-M   'P 1'
#
loop_
_entity.id
_entity.type
_entity.pdbx_description
1 polymer ?
#
loop_
_entity_poly.entity_id
_entity_poly.type
_entity_poly.pdbx_seq_one_letter_code
_entity_poly.pdbx_strand_id
1 'polypeptide(L)'
;MSYYITIHHGSGVDERPENMWLNITFTIKDHFYLRTDGALICFIIERIRERKFKVSTEPKDRKVRWCISIPVSKLHKTMGGAVADALQLAEWYKVQILNGNASINRKLLFDRKPFKEV
;
A
#
# COMPACT_ATOMS: atom_id res chain seq x y z
N MET A 1 -3.40 2.43 9.98
CA MET A 1 -1.98 2.43 9.56
C MET A 1 -1.75 1.28 8.62
N SER A 2 -1.43 1.55 7.33
CA SER A 2 -1.08 0.45 6.42
C SER A 2 0.06 -0.33 7.07
N TYR A 3 -0.11 -1.64 7.22
CA TYR A 3 0.78 -2.48 8.03
C TYR A 3 2.25 -2.40 7.58
N TYR A 4 2.47 -2.01 6.33
CA TYR A 4 3.80 -1.85 5.73
C TYR A 4 4.25 -0.40 5.60
N ILE A 5 3.37 0.61 5.67
CA ILE A 5 3.75 2.03 5.54
C ILE A 5 3.56 2.71 6.89
N THR A 6 4.68 3.04 7.53
CA THR A 6 4.69 3.69 8.84
C THR A 6 4.88 5.19 8.68
N ILE A 7 3.96 5.98 9.21
CA ILE A 7 4.12 7.43 9.38
C ILE A 7 4.83 7.68 10.71
N HIS A 8 5.98 8.36 10.69
CA HIS A 8 6.79 8.64 11.87
C HIS A 8 6.21 9.78 12.71
N HIS A 9 5.57 10.75 12.05
CA HIS A 9 4.98 11.93 12.68
C HIS A 9 3.64 12.27 12.02
N GLY A 10 2.54 12.23 12.79
CA GLY A 10 1.20 12.61 12.34
C GLY A 10 0.13 11.53 12.53
N SER A 11 -1.10 11.88 12.19
CA SER A 11 -2.25 10.97 12.24
C SER A 11 -2.10 9.87 11.20
N GLY A 12 -2.29 8.62 11.61
CA GLY A 12 -2.32 7.48 10.70
C GLY A 12 -3.49 7.57 9.72
N VAL A 13 -3.47 6.68 8.72
CA VAL A 13 -4.52 6.61 7.70
C VAL A 13 -5.77 5.93 8.24
N ASP A 14 -6.95 6.37 7.76
CA ASP A 14 -8.24 5.78 8.10
C ASP A 14 -8.34 4.33 7.58
N GLU A 15 -8.40 3.38 8.50
CA GLU A 15 -8.49 1.95 8.23
C GLU A 15 -9.77 1.33 8.77
N ARG A 16 -10.82 2.15 8.83
CA ARG A 16 -12.17 1.73 9.18
C ARG A 16 -12.56 0.42 8.47
N PRO A 17 -13.20 -0.53 9.17
CA PRO A 17 -13.65 -1.80 8.59
C PRO A 17 -14.55 -1.62 7.36
N GLU A 18 -15.19 -0.46 7.26
CA GLU A 18 -16.06 -0.12 6.15
C GLU A 18 -15.28 0.17 4.86
N ASN A 19 -13.96 0.40 4.92
CA ASN A 19 -13.15 0.72 3.74
C ASN A 19 -13.01 -0.47 2.79
N MET A 20 -12.94 -0.16 1.50
CA MET A 20 -12.45 -1.09 0.49
C MET A 20 -10.92 -1.02 0.44
N TRP A 21 -10.30 -2.06 -0.12
CA TRP A 21 -8.85 -2.16 -0.17
C TRP A 21 -8.38 -2.45 -1.58
N LEU A 22 -7.46 -1.62 -2.08
CA LEU A 22 -6.71 -1.92 -3.29
C LEU A 22 -5.43 -2.66 -2.90
N ASN A 23 -5.36 -3.91 -3.34
CA ASN A 23 -4.27 -4.81 -3.03
C ASN A 23 -3.32 -4.86 -4.22
N ILE A 24 -2.08 -4.47 -3.98
CA ILE A 24 -1.03 -4.39 -5.00
C ILE A 24 0.02 -5.42 -4.64
N THR A 25 0.21 -6.37 -5.56
CA THR A 25 1.17 -7.47 -5.37
C THR A 25 2.49 -7.16 -6.05
N PHE A 26 3.56 -7.67 -5.46
CA PHE A 26 4.94 -7.54 -5.93
C PHE A 26 5.47 -8.90 -6.37
N THR A 27 6.44 -8.88 -7.28
CA THR A 27 7.15 -10.06 -7.77
C THR A 27 8.60 -10.04 -7.30
N ILE A 28 9.28 -11.19 -7.38
CA ILE A 28 10.72 -11.31 -7.05
C ILE A 28 11.58 -10.30 -7.81
N LYS A 29 11.22 -10.01 -9.08
CA LYS A 29 11.91 -9.00 -9.89
C LYS A 29 11.76 -7.62 -9.26
N ASP A 30 10.55 -7.26 -8.83
CA ASP A 30 10.28 -5.96 -8.19
C ASP A 30 11.11 -5.77 -6.93
N HIS A 31 11.28 -6.82 -6.11
CA HIS A 31 12.17 -6.77 -4.94
C HIS A 31 13.63 -6.46 -5.31
N PHE A 32 14.12 -7.05 -6.41
CA PHE A 32 15.50 -6.85 -6.86
C PHE A 32 15.75 -5.43 -7.39
N TYR A 33 14.78 -4.86 -8.11
CA TYR A 33 14.91 -3.57 -8.79
C TYR A 33 14.46 -2.38 -7.94
N LEU A 34 13.43 -2.51 -7.12
CA LEU A 34 12.87 -1.42 -6.32
C LEU A 34 13.62 -1.32 -4.98
N ARG A 35 14.83 -0.75 -5.00
CA ARG A 35 15.76 -0.74 -3.84
C ARG A 35 15.46 0.32 -2.77
N THR A 36 14.68 1.34 -3.09
CA THR A 36 14.34 2.45 -2.18
C THR A 36 12.85 2.52 -1.92
N ASP A 37 12.44 3.14 -0.82
CA ASP A 37 11.02 3.38 -0.51
C ASP A 37 10.39 4.32 -1.53
N GLY A 38 11.14 5.31 -2.02
CA GLY A 38 10.75 6.17 -3.13
C GLY A 38 10.45 5.38 -4.42
N ALA A 39 11.29 4.40 -4.77
CA ALA A 39 11.04 3.55 -5.93
C ALA A 39 9.79 2.67 -5.73
N LEU A 40 9.61 2.12 -4.53
CA LEU A 40 8.43 1.30 -4.21
C LEU A 40 7.13 2.09 -4.29
N ILE A 41 7.07 3.30 -3.73
CA ILE A 41 5.84 4.10 -3.76
C ILE A 41 5.52 4.59 -5.18
N CYS A 42 6.54 4.95 -5.97
CA CYS A 42 6.34 5.25 -7.39
C CYS A 42 5.80 4.03 -8.15
N PHE A 43 6.32 2.84 -7.89
CA PHE A 43 5.78 1.62 -8.47
C PHE A 43 4.30 1.42 -8.08
N ILE A 44 3.95 1.52 -6.80
CA ILE A 44 2.57 1.43 -6.31
C ILE A 44 1.64 2.37 -7.08
N ILE A 45 2.03 3.64 -7.24
CA ILE A 45 1.27 4.64 -8.00
C ILE A 45 1.05 4.18 -9.44
N GLU A 46 2.09 3.71 -10.12
CA GLU A 46 1.96 3.20 -11.50
C GLU A 46 1.04 1.98 -11.57
N ARG A 47 1.11 1.04 -10.61
CA ARG A 47 0.18 -0.11 -10.55
C ARG A 47 -1.27 0.34 -10.43
N ILE A 48 -1.54 1.40 -9.68
CA ILE A 48 -2.88 1.97 -9.53
C ILE A 48 -3.33 2.63 -10.84
N ARG A 49 -2.47 3.43 -11.49
CA ARG A 49 -2.76 4.07 -12.79
C ARG A 49 -3.06 3.06 -13.89
N GLU A 50 -2.26 2.00 -13.97
CA GLU A 50 -2.46 0.90 -14.91
C GLU A 50 -3.62 -0.05 -14.54
N ARG A 51 -4.30 0.21 -13.42
CA ARG A 51 -5.37 -0.63 -12.86
C ARG A 51 -4.97 -2.08 -12.58
N LYS A 52 -3.69 -2.32 -12.31
CA LYS A 52 -3.19 -3.67 -12.06
C LYS A 52 -3.11 -3.96 -10.55
N PHE A 53 -4.28 -4.03 -9.93
CA PHE A 53 -4.50 -4.34 -8.51
C PHE A 53 -5.74 -5.25 -8.35
N LYS A 54 -5.97 -5.74 -7.13
CA LYS A 54 -7.22 -6.44 -6.78
C LYS A 54 -7.98 -5.67 -5.72
N VAL A 55 -9.29 -5.52 -5.88
CA VAL A 55 -10.15 -4.91 -4.86
C VAL A 55 -10.67 -6.00 -3.92
N SER A 56 -10.71 -5.72 -2.62
CA SER A 56 -11.39 -6.56 -1.63
C SER A 56 -11.94 -5.73 -0.47
N THR A 57 -12.84 -6.34 0.31
CA THR A 57 -13.37 -5.78 1.56
C THR A 57 -12.39 -5.90 2.73
N GLU A 58 -11.37 -6.74 2.59
CA GLU A 58 -10.32 -6.92 3.59
C GLU A 58 -8.95 -6.62 2.99
N PRO A 59 -8.00 -6.12 3.79
CA PRO A 59 -6.61 -5.93 3.37
C PRO A 59 -5.89 -7.28 3.25
N LYS A 60 -5.45 -7.64 2.05
CA LYS A 60 -4.76 -8.92 1.79
C LYS A 60 -3.38 -8.97 2.39
N ASP A 61 -2.73 -7.83 2.51
CA ASP A 61 -1.37 -7.70 3.05
C ASP A 61 -1.23 -8.10 4.53
N ARG A 62 -2.36 -8.24 5.25
CA ARG A 62 -2.43 -8.87 6.59
C ARG A 62 -2.30 -10.39 6.56
N LYS A 63 -2.65 -11.03 5.43
CA LYS A 63 -2.68 -12.49 5.25
C LYS A 63 -1.64 -12.99 4.25
N VAL A 64 -1.17 -12.13 3.36
CA VAL A 64 -0.35 -12.48 2.19
C VAL A 64 0.87 -11.57 2.12
N ARG A 65 2.05 -12.18 1.91
CA ARG A 65 3.31 -11.46 1.68
C ARG A 65 3.36 -10.84 0.29
N TRP A 66 4.37 -10.01 0.01
CA TRP A 66 4.54 -9.39 -1.30
C TRP A 66 3.29 -8.63 -1.75
N CYS A 67 2.59 -8.01 -0.80
CA CYS A 67 1.36 -7.30 -1.03
C CYS A 67 1.34 -6.06 -0.15
N ILE A 68 0.81 -4.96 -0.67
CA ILE A 68 0.42 -3.79 0.11
C ILE A 68 -1.06 -3.51 -0.17
N SER A 69 -1.83 -3.28 0.89
CA SER A 69 -3.23 -2.88 0.81
C SER A 69 -3.32 -1.38 1.05
N ILE A 70 -3.90 -0.65 0.10
CA ILE A 70 -4.21 0.77 0.23
C ILE A 70 -5.70 0.90 0.58
N PRO A 71 -6.04 1.51 1.73
CA PRO A 71 -7.44 1.73 2.08
C PRO A 71 -8.05 2.76 1.15
N VAL A 72 -9.32 2.55 0.84
CA VAL A 72 -10.13 3.42 0.00
C VAL A 72 -11.51 3.53 0.60
N SER A 73 -12.03 4.75 0.63
CA SER A 73 -13.35 5.01 1.18
C SER A 73 -14.43 4.25 0.43
N LYS A 74 -15.28 3.53 1.17
CA LYS A 74 -16.46 2.84 0.61
C LYS A 74 -17.54 3.79 0.12
N LEU A 75 -17.43 5.09 0.41
CA LEU A 75 -18.31 6.12 -0.15
C LEU A 75 -18.20 6.20 -1.67
N HIS A 76 -17.11 5.73 -2.27
CA HIS A 76 -16.96 5.65 -3.71
C HIS A 76 -17.80 4.51 -4.29
N LYS A 77 -18.91 4.89 -4.94
CA LYS A 77 -19.83 3.97 -5.65
C LYS A 77 -19.28 3.42 -6.96
N THR A 78 -18.15 3.95 -7.44
CA THR A 78 -17.54 3.58 -8.73
C THR A 78 -16.08 3.18 -8.57
N MET A 79 -15.62 2.28 -9.43
CA MET A 79 -14.21 1.89 -9.50
C MET A 79 -13.31 3.11 -9.79
N GLY A 80 -13.77 4.06 -10.61
CA GLY A 80 -13.03 5.28 -10.91
C GLY A 80 -12.80 6.17 -9.67
N GLY A 81 -13.82 6.32 -8.83
CA GLY A 81 -13.70 7.03 -7.55
C GLY A 81 -12.71 6.34 -6.61
N ALA A 82 -12.79 5.01 -6.51
CA ALA A 82 -11.88 4.23 -5.67
C ALA A 82 -10.41 4.33 -6.12
N VAL A 83 -10.17 4.34 -7.44
CA VAL A 83 -8.83 4.55 -8.01
C VAL A 83 -8.30 5.95 -7.70
N ALA A 84 -9.14 6.98 -7.82
CA ALA A 84 -8.73 8.36 -7.55
C ALA A 84 -8.33 8.55 -6.07
N ASP A 85 -9.12 7.99 -5.14
CA ASP A 85 -8.83 8.04 -3.71
C ASP A 85 -7.51 7.32 -3.37
N ALA A 86 -7.33 6.10 -3.89
CA ALA A 86 -6.07 5.37 -3.72
C ALA A 86 -4.86 6.12 -4.29
N LEU A 87 -5.00 6.77 -5.45
CA LEU A 87 -3.95 7.58 -6.05
C LEU A 87 -3.61 8.78 -5.18
N GLN A 88 -4.61 9.50 -4.68
CA GLN A 88 -4.42 10.64 -3.80
C GLN A 88 -3.65 10.22 -2.55
N LEU A 89 -4.05 9.11 -1.93
CA LEU A 89 -3.38 8.57 -0.76
C LEU A 89 -1.94 8.11 -1.07
N ALA A 90 -1.72 7.45 -2.20
CA ALA A 90 -0.39 6.99 -2.62
C ALA A 90 0.58 8.16 -2.93
N GLU A 91 0.09 9.22 -3.58
CA GLU A 91 0.88 10.44 -3.81
C GLU A 91 1.17 11.16 -2.48
N TRP A 92 0.23 11.18 -1.54
CA TRP A 92 0.48 11.71 -0.20
C TRP A 92 1.57 10.91 0.53
N TYR A 93 1.51 9.57 0.50
CA TYR A 93 2.57 8.72 1.07
C TYR A 93 3.92 8.98 0.42
N LYS A 94 3.96 9.18 -0.89
CA LYS A 94 5.20 9.52 -1.60
C LYS A 94 5.81 10.81 -1.07
N VAL A 95 5.01 11.86 -0.86
CA VAL A 95 5.49 13.10 -0.25
C VAL A 95 6.05 12.83 1.15
N GLN A 96 5.35 12.06 1.99
CA GLN A 96 5.84 11.74 3.33
C GLN A 96 7.15 10.94 3.30
N ILE A 97 7.28 9.95 2.41
CA ILE A 97 8.50 9.15 2.25
C ILE A 97 9.67 10.01 1.78
N LEU A 98 9.45 10.87 0.78
CA LEU A 98 10.49 11.74 0.23
C LEU A 98 10.97 12.78 1.25
N ASN A 99 10.09 13.21 2.16
CA ASN A 99 10.43 14.12 3.25
C ASN A 99 11.03 13.39 4.48
N GLY A 100 11.16 12.06 4.46
CA GLY A 100 11.66 11.27 5.59
C GLY A 100 10.65 11.09 6.75
N ASN A 101 9.40 11.49 6.54
CA ASN A 101 8.32 11.40 7.54
C ASN A 101 7.60 10.04 7.52
N ALA A 102 7.91 9.19 6.54
CA ALA A 102 7.38 7.85 6.43
C ALA A 102 8.38 6.88 5.84
N SER A 103 8.21 5.59 6.14
CA SER A 103 9.01 4.52 5.57
C SER A 103 8.15 3.29 5.26
N ILE A 104 8.63 2.48 4.33
CA ILE A 104 8.04 1.19 4.00
C ILE A 104 8.83 0.10 4.72
N ASN A 105 8.15 -0.77 5.47
CA ASN A 105 8.78 -1.93 6.11
C ASN A 105 9.12 -3.00 5.07
N ARG A 106 10.20 -2.77 4.32
CA ARG A 106 10.70 -3.64 3.25
C ARG A 106 11.05 -5.04 3.73
N LYS A 107 11.60 -5.14 4.94
CA LYS A 107 11.96 -6.42 5.55
C LYS A 107 10.73 -7.29 5.68
N LEU A 108 9.63 -6.72 6.18
CA LEU A 108 8.36 -7.43 6.32
C LEU A 108 7.69 -7.71 4.97
N LEU A 109 7.72 -6.74 4.05
CA LEU A 109 7.10 -6.85 2.72
C LEU A 109 7.68 -8.01 1.91
N PHE A 110 9.00 -8.17 1.98
CA PHE A 110 9.75 -9.15 1.19
C PHE A 110 10.33 -10.30 2.02
N ASP A 111 9.91 -10.45 3.28
CA ASP A 111 10.30 -11.61 4.07
C ASP A 111 9.78 -12.89 3.39
N ARG A 112 10.67 -13.89 3.29
CA ARG A 112 10.32 -15.23 2.80
C ARG A 112 9.69 -16.09 3.89
N LYS A 113 9.76 -15.68 5.17
CA LYS A 113 9.15 -16.39 6.28
C LYS A 113 7.65 -16.02 6.40
N PRO A 114 6.76 -17.02 6.58
CA PRO A 114 5.34 -16.76 6.81
C PRO A 114 5.16 -15.88 8.06
N PHE A 115 4.18 -14.98 8.02
CA PHE A 115 3.79 -14.24 9.21
C PHE A 115 3.19 -15.25 10.20
N LYS A 116 3.86 -15.45 11.33
CA LYS A 116 3.25 -16.08 12.50
C LYS A 116 2.86 -14.94 13.42
N GLU A 117 1.57 -14.74 13.65
CA GLU A 117 1.14 -14.09 14.88
C GLU A 117 1.72 -14.94 16.01
N VAL A 118 2.59 -14.34 16.83
CA VAL A 118 3.07 -14.94 18.08
C VAL A 118 2.17 -14.42 19.18
#